data_AF-A0A1V3RH55-F1
#
_entry.id   AF-A0A1V3RH55-F1
#
_cell.length_a   1.000
_cell.length_b   1.000
_cell.length_c   1.000
_cell.angle_alpha   90.00
_cell.angle_beta   90.00
_cell.angle_gamma   90.00
#
_symmetry.space_group_name_H-M   'P 1'
#
loop_
_entity.id
_entity.type
_entity.pdbx_description
1 polymer ?
#
loop_
_entity_poly.entity_id
_entity_poly.type
_entity_poly.pdbx_seq_one_letter_code
_entity_poly.pdbx_strand_id
1 'polypeptide(L)' 'MSEIKSEKFIQYKVKDISLAEWGRKEIRLAEAEMPGLMALRA' A
#
# COMPACT_ATOMS: atom_id res chain seq x y z
N MET A 1 -37.33 -17.12 0.55
CA MET A 1 -35.88 -17.30 0.76
C MET A 1 -35.22 -15.96 0.53
N SER A 2 -34.71 -15.33 1.59
CA SER A 2 -33.93 -14.09 1.49
C SER A 2 -32.54 -14.40 0.97
N GLU A 3 -32.16 -13.78 -0.15
CA GLU A 3 -30.81 -13.89 -0.70
C GLU A 3 -29.81 -13.17 0.22
N ILE A 4 -28.97 -13.94 0.89
CA ILE A 4 -27.82 -13.42 1.64
C ILE A 4 -26.76 -13.02 0.61
N LYS A 5 -26.71 -11.73 0.23
CA LYS A 5 -25.58 -11.19 -0.53
C LYS A 5 -24.37 -11.11 0.39
N SER A 6 -23.41 -12.03 0.23
CA SER A 6 -22.10 -11.88 0.86
C SER A 6 -21.41 -10.67 0.24
N GLU A 7 -21.23 -9.60 1.02
CA GLU A 7 -20.44 -8.46 0.57
C GLU A 7 -19.00 -8.91 0.32
N LYS A 8 -18.54 -8.70 -0.91
CA LYS A 8 -17.20 -9.09 -1.35
C LYS A 8 -16.21 -8.15 -0.69
N PHE A 9 -15.46 -8.63 0.31
CA PHE A 9 -14.38 -7.85 0.92
C PHE A 9 -13.28 -7.59 -0.10
N ILE A 10 -13.05 -6.32 -0.44
CA ILE A 10 -12.00 -5.90 -1.36
C ILE A 10 -10.83 -5.37 -0.52
N GLN A 11 -9.70 -6.10 -0.52
CA GLN A 11 -8.53 -5.77 0.30
C GLN A 11 -7.85 -4.46 -0.09
N TYR A 12 -7.86 -4.10 -1.37
CA TYR A 12 -7.29 -2.86 -1.88
C TYR A 12 -7.93 -2.49 -3.23
N LYS A 13 -7.99 -1.19 -3.51
CA LYS A 13 -8.47 -0.64 -4.78
C LYS A 13 -7.42 0.30 -5.34
N VAL A 14 -6.55 -0.22 -6.20
CA VAL A 14 -5.46 0.54 -6.84
C VAL A 14 -5.70 0.62 -8.35
N LYS A 15 -5.15 1.65 -8.99
CA LYS A 15 -5.26 1.83 -10.45
C LYS A 15 -4.51 0.74 -11.21
N ASP A 16 -3.29 0.44 -10.79
CA ASP A 16 -2.44 -0.58 -11.39
C ASP A 16 -1.48 -1.14 -10.34
N ILE A 17 -1.52 -2.45 -10.10
CA ILE A 17 -0.66 -3.12 -9.13
C ILE A 17 0.73 -3.44 -9.70
N SER A 18 0.90 -3.42 -11.02
CA SER A 18 2.20 -3.71 -11.66
C SER A 18 3.27 -2.66 -11.33
N LEU A 19 2.84 -1.43 -11.02
CA LEU A 19 3.72 -0.33 -10.59
C LEU A 19 4.29 -0.50 -9.17
N ALA A 20 3.92 -1.56 -8.45
CA ALA A 20 4.37 -1.79 -7.08
C ALA A 20 5.91 -1.87 -6.95
N GLU A 21 6.60 -2.50 -7.91
CA GLU A 21 8.06 -2.62 -7.85
C GLU A 21 8.74 -1.24 -7.99
N TRP A 22 8.29 -0.43 -8.93
CA TRP A 22 8.80 0.93 -9.12
C TRP A 22 8.49 1.82 -7.90
N GLY A 23 7.26 1.81 -7.42
CA GLY A 23 6.89 2.58 -6.22
C GLY A 23 7.71 2.18 -4.98
N ARG A 24 8.04 0.90 -4.82
CA ARG A 24 8.95 0.43 -3.75
C ARG A 24 10.37 1.00 -3.89
N LYS A 25 10.88 1.15 -5.11
CA LYS A 25 12.21 1.76 -5.35
C LYS A 25 12.21 3.22 -4.94
N GLU A 26 11.17 3.97 -5.31
CA GLU A 26 11.04 5.38 -4.94
C GLU A 26 10.86 5.58 -3.44
N ILE A 27 10.06 4.74 -2.78
CA ILE A 27 9.90 4.78 -1.32
C ILE A 27 11.25 4.62 -0.61
N ARG A 28 12.10 3.68 -1.05
CA ARG A 28 13.44 3.50 -0.44
C ARG A 28 14.33 4.71 -0.60
N LEU A 29 14.27 5.39 -1.75
CA LEU A 29 15.00 6.64 -1.97
C LEU A 29 14.47 7.74 -1.04
N ALA A 30 13.15 7.85 -0.91
CA ALA A 30 12.53 8.83 -0.01
C ALA A 30 12.84 8.57 1.46
N GLU A 31 12.94 7.31 1.90
CA GLU A 31 13.30 6.95 3.29
C GLU A 31 14.69 7.47 3.69
N ALA A 32 15.66 7.47 2.78
CA ALA A 32 16.99 8.02 3.02
C ALA A 32 16.97 9.54 3.25
N GLU A 33 16.04 10.23 2.58
CA GLU A 33 15.84 11.69 2.71
C GLU A 33 14.94 12.09 3.90
N MET A 34 14.34 11.12 4.59
CA MET A 34 13.40 11.35 5.69
C MET A 34 13.91 10.77 7.03
N PRO A 35 15.04 11.28 7.57
CA PRO A 35 15.67 10.71 8.77
C PRO A 35 14.77 10.79 10.01
N GLY A 36 13.92 11.81 10.13
CA GLY A 36 13.02 11.95 11.28
C GLY A 36 11.94 10.85 11.35
N LEU A 37 11.36 10.45 10.21
CA LEU A 37 10.41 9.33 10.18
C LEU A 37 11.11 8.00 10.41
N MET A 38 12.33 7.85 9.90
CA MET A 38 13.13 6.64 10.11
C MET A 38 13.57 6.50 11.57
N ALA A 39 13.87 7.60 12.25
CA ALA A 39 14.19 7.58 13.68
C ALA A 39 13.01 7.13 14.55
N LEU A 40 11.77 7.47 14.18
CA LEU A 40 10.56 7.00 14.88
C LEU A 40 10.25 5.51 14.65
N ARG A 41 10.84 4.91 13.60
CA ARG A 41 10.72 3.47 13.33
C ARG A 41 11.79 2.63 14.03
N ALA A 42 12.82 3.26 14.62
CA ALA A 42 13.94 2.59 15.28
C ALA A 42 13.51 1.88 16.58
#